data_AF-A0A7S2DKT3-F1
#
_entry.id   AF-A0A7S2DKT3-F1
#
_cell.length_a   1.000
_cell.length_b   1.000
_cell.length_c   1.000
_cell.angle_alpha   90.00
_cell.angle_beta   90.00
_cell.angle_gamma   90.00
#
_symmetry.space_group_name_H-M   'P 1'
#
loop_
_entity.id
_entity.type
_entity.pdbx_description
1 polymer ?
#
loop_
_entity_poly.entity_id
_entity_poly.type
_entity_poly.pdbx_seq_one_letter_code
_entity_poly.pdbx_strand_id
1 'polypeptide(L)'
;GGCSGCYADQGCAYSCDADMNSTNFSKAKSIIEDEADNWASSFTANDSVPLLACSEYSLATFYNSNNACRGTHILEPMYDAQMAGFATQGLYAAFFWTWRMPYGGSHEYGWSLKHYLTGEH
;
A
#
# COMPACT_ATOMS: atom_id res chain seq x y z
N GLY A 1 5.02 3.46 -15.41
CA GLY A 1 4.71 4.51 -14.42
C GLY A 1 4.37 3.80 -13.13
N GLY A 2 4.83 4.27 -11.98
CA GLY A 2 4.57 3.59 -10.71
C GLY A 2 3.27 4.03 -10.03
N CYS A 3 2.78 3.23 -9.09
CA CYS A 3 1.64 3.53 -8.22
C CYS A 3 2.01 4.54 -7.11
N SER A 4 2.39 5.76 -7.50
CA SER A 4 2.75 6.84 -6.56
C SER A 4 1.59 7.81 -6.40
N GLY A 5 1.33 8.21 -5.17
CA GLY A 5 0.47 9.33 -4.82
C GLY A 5 1.16 10.69 -4.93
N CYS A 6 0.37 11.75 -4.75
CA CYS A 6 0.81 13.14 -4.73
C CYS A 6 -0.03 14.01 -3.79
N TYR A 7 0.51 15.18 -3.44
CA TYR A 7 -0.27 16.29 -2.88
C TYR A 7 -0.61 17.26 -4.01
N ALA A 8 -1.85 17.76 -4.03
CA ALA A 8 -2.49 18.40 -5.19
C ALA A 8 -2.52 17.51 -6.46
N ASP A 9 -3.52 17.66 -7.33
CA ASP A 9 -3.71 16.79 -8.51
C ASP A 9 -2.63 17.02 -9.58
N GLN A 10 -1.47 16.40 -9.40
CA GLN A 10 -0.31 16.50 -10.28
C GLN A 10 -0.20 15.32 -11.28
N GLY A 11 -1.31 14.66 -11.59
CA GLY A 11 -1.34 13.52 -12.51
C GLY A 11 -0.74 12.22 -11.93
N CYS A 12 -0.76 12.09 -10.60
CA CYS A 12 -0.36 10.88 -9.89
C CYS A 12 -1.49 9.83 -9.89
N ALA A 13 -1.20 8.63 -9.35
CA ALA A 13 -2.19 7.54 -9.28
C ALA A 13 -3.40 7.91 -8.39
N TYR A 14 -3.12 8.56 -7.26
CA TYR A 14 -4.12 9.01 -6.28
C TYR A 14 -3.59 10.22 -5.50
N SER A 15 -4.47 11.15 -5.10
CA SER A 15 -4.09 12.32 -4.33
C SER A 15 -4.34 12.10 -2.83
N CYS A 16 -3.37 12.49 -1.97
CA CYS A 16 -3.55 12.46 -0.52
C CYS A 16 -4.59 13.46 -0.03
N ASP A 17 -4.84 14.53 -0.80
CA ASP A 17 -5.74 15.62 -0.45
C ASP A 17 -7.15 15.44 -1.06
N ALA A 18 -7.35 14.39 -1.85
CA ALA A 18 -8.65 14.18 -2.49
C ALA A 18 -9.73 13.93 -1.44
N ASP A 19 -10.86 14.65 -1.57
CA ASP A 19 -12.07 14.33 -0.82
C ASP A 19 -12.45 12.87 -1.10
N MET A 20 -12.50 12.07 -0.04
CA MET A 20 -12.68 10.62 -0.16
C MET A 20 -14.15 10.23 -0.21
N ASN A 21 -14.80 10.74 -1.25
CA ASN A 21 -16.07 10.19 -1.72
C ASN A 21 -15.84 8.78 -2.31
N SER A 22 -16.94 8.04 -2.46
CA SER A 22 -16.93 6.66 -2.96
C SER A 22 -16.21 6.52 -4.30
N THR A 23 -16.34 7.49 -5.20
CA THR A 23 -15.68 7.46 -6.53
C THR A 23 -14.16 7.52 -6.42
N ASN A 24 -13.62 8.47 -5.66
CA ASN A 24 -12.18 8.62 -5.48
C ASN A 24 -11.59 7.43 -4.74
N PHE A 25 -12.31 6.90 -3.75
CA PHE A 25 -11.92 5.69 -3.01
C PHE A 25 -11.83 4.50 -3.95
N SER A 26 -12.88 4.22 -4.72
CA SER A 26 -12.91 3.09 -5.66
C SER A 26 -11.82 3.20 -6.72
N LYS A 27 -11.54 4.42 -7.21
CA LYS A 27 -10.45 4.65 -8.17
C LYS A 27 -9.08 4.35 -7.56
N ALA A 28 -8.78 4.89 -6.39
CA ALA A 28 -7.51 4.63 -5.70
C ALA A 28 -7.35 3.13 -5.40
N LYS A 29 -8.38 2.50 -4.84
CA LYS A 29 -8.40 1.07 -4.54
C LYS A 29 -8.10 0.22 -5.78
N SER A 30 -8.81 0.47 -6.90
CA SER A 30 -8.62 -0.28 -8.14
C SER A 30 -7.18 -0.18 -8.67
N ILE A 31 -6.60 1.02 -8.69
CA ILE A 31 -5.22 1.20 -9.19
C ILE A 31 -4.20 0.47 -8.30
N ILE A 32 -4.39 0.51 -6.98
CA ILE A 32 -3.50 -0.17 -6.03
C ILE A 32 -3.65 -1.69 -6.14
N GLU A 33 -4.88 -2.18 -6.29
CA GLU A 33 -5.18 -3.61 -6.41
C GLU A 33 -4.57 -4.18 -7.69
N ASP A 34 -4.74 -3.50 -8.83
CA ASP A 34 -4.15 -3.89 -10.10
C ASP A 34 -2.62 -3.98 -10.02
N GLU A 35 -1.96 -3.03 -9.35
CA GLU A 35 -0.50 -3.02 -9.19
C GLU A 35 0.00 -4.11 -8.23
N ALA A 36 -0.72 -4.36 -7.14
CA ALA A 36 -0.43 -5.46 -6.24
C ALA A 36 -0.59 -6.83 -6.93
N ASP A 37 -1.66 -6.99 -7.73
CA ASP A 37 -1.94 -8.19 -8.53
C ASP A 37 -0.86 -8.42 -9.61
N ASN A 38 -0.46 -7.36 -10.33
CA ASN A 38 0.59 -7.42 -11.34
C ASN A 38 1.95 -7.80 -10.73
N TRP A 39 2.29 -7.26 -9.56
CA TRP A 39 3.51 -7.65 -8.85
C TRP A 39 3.43 -9.10 -8.37
N ALA A 40 2.31 -9.46 -7.73
CA ALA A 40 2.11 -10.78 -7.14
C ALA A 40 2.11 -11.88 -8.21
N SER A 41 1.44 -11.67 -9.36
CA SER A 41 1.44 -12.61 -10.50
C SER A 41 2.84 -12.79 -11.08
N SER A 42 3.62 -11.71 -11.18
CA SER A 42 5.01 -11.78 -11.64
C SER A 42 5.89 -12.57 -10.65
N PHE A 43 5.63 -12.44 -9.35
CA PHE A 43 6.35 -13.15 -8.30
C PHE A 43 5.98 -14.65 -8.25
N THR A 44 4.70 -14.98 -8.42
CA THR A 44 4.18 -16.35 -8.37
C THR A 44 4.32 -17.11 -9.69
N ALA A 45 4.71 -16.45 -10.78
CA ALA A 45 4.99 -17.10 -12.05
C ALA A 45 6.12 -18.15 -11.99
N ASN A 46 6.94 -18.15 -10.94
CA ASN A 46 7.91 -19.22 -10.68
C ASN A 46 7.22 -20.42 -10.01
N ASP A 47 6.78 -21.37 -10.84
CA ASP A 47 6.06 -22.58 -10.44
C ASP A 47 6.90 -23.64 -9.70
N SER A 48 8.23 -23.45 -9.60
CA SER A 48 9.12 -24.38 -8.90
C SER A 48 9.03 -24.28 -7.37
N VAL A 49 8.43 -23.20 -6.84
CA VAL A 49 8.25 -22.99 -5.40
C VAL A 49 6.76 -23.09 -5.06
N PRO A 50 6.31 -24.18 -4.43
CA PRO A 50 4.88 -24.46 -4.25
C PRO A 50 4.19 -23.56 -3.23
N LEU A 51 4.95 -22.89 -2.36
CA LEU A 51 4.43 -21.99 -1.33
C LEU A 51 5.30 -20.74 -1.30
N LEU A 52 4.70 -19.62 -1.71
CA LEU A 52 5.33 -18.31 -1.71
C LEU A 52 4.66 -17.43 -0.65
N ALA A 53 5.46 -16.52 -0.12
CA ALA A 53 5.02 -15.50 0.83
C ALA A 53 5.63 -14.16 0.44
N CYS A 54 4.87 -13.08 0.61
CA CYS A 54 5.40 -11.74 0.53
C CYS A 54 6.09 -11.42 1.86
N SER A 55 7.43 -11.50 1.89
CA SER A 55 8.19 -11.29 3.13
C SER A 55 8.14 -9.85 3.63
N GLU A 56 7.88 -8.89 2.74
CA GLU A 56 7.83 -7.47 3.06
C GLU A 56 6.84 -6.74 2.14
N TYR A 57 5.85 -6.07 2.73
CA TYR A 57 5.07 -5.03 2.07
C TYR A 57 4.83 -3.87 3.05
N SER A 58 4.42 -2.70 2.56
CA SER A 58 4.14 -1.53 3.39
C SER A 58 3.03 -0.67 2.78
N LEU A 59 2.69 0.45 3.43
CA LEU A 59 1.77 1.47 2.92
C LEU A 59 2.55 2.69 2.38
N ALA A 60 3.73 2.47 1.82
CA ALA A 60 4.48 3.54 1.17
C ALA A 60 3.69 4.11 0.00
N THR A 61 3.34 5.39 0.10
CA THR A 61 2.42 6.05 -0.85
C THR A 61 3.13 6.92 -1.88
N PHE A 62 4.42 7.20 -1.72
CA PHE A 62 5.18 8.07 -2.62
C PHE A 62 6.49 7.42 -3.02
N TYR A 63 6.97 7.78 -4.21
CA TYR A 63 8.37 7.56 -4.58
C TYR A 63 9.35 8.21 -3.58
N ASN A 64 9.07 9.45 -3.13
CA ASN A 64 9.82 10.09 -2.05
C ASN A 64 9.10 9.86 -0.71
N SER A 65 9.66 8.99 0.13
CA SER A 65 9.07 8.56 1.40
C SER A 65 8.90 9.68 2.44
N ASN A 66 9.56 10.84 2.26
CA ASN A 66 9.33 12.01 3.12
C ASN A 66 7.92 12.60 2.97
N ASN A 67 7.22 12.26 1.88
CA ASN A 67 5.92 12.82 1.52
C ASN A 67 4.75 11.86 1.79
N ALA A 68 4.92 10.77 2.54
CA ALA A 68 3.84 9.79 2.75
C ALA A 68 2.48 10.44 3.08
N CYS A 69 1.40 9.96 2.44
CA CYS A 69 0.04 10.34 2.82
C CYS A 69 -0.17 9.98 4.30
N ARG A 70 -0.89 10.85 5.03
CA ARG A 70 -1.10 10.68 6.48
C ARG A 70 -2.52 10.30 6.85
N GLY A 71 -3.46 10.51 5.94
CA GLY A 71 -4.88 10.24 6.19
C GLY A 71 -5.22 8.77 6.00
N THR A 72 -6.00 8.23 6.94
CA THR A 72 -6.52 6.87 6.89
C THR A 72 -7.34 6.62 5.62
N HIS A 73 -7.94 7.67 5.06
CA HIS A 73 -8.71 7.61 3.82
C HIS A 73 -7.93 7.15 2.58
N ILE A 74 -6.59 7.21 2.60
CA ILE A 74 -5.73 6.59 1.58
C ILE A 74 -5.04 5.33 2.12
N LEU A 75 -4.61 5.33 3.38
CA LEU A 75 -3.88 4.21 3.97
C LEU A 75 -4.73 2.94 4.09
N GLU A 76 -6.02 3.07 4.38
CA GLU A 76 -6.95 1.95 4.44
C GLU A 76 -7.20 1.30 3.06
N PRO A 77 -7.57 2.05 1.99
CA PRO A 77 -7.66 1.44 0.67
C PRO A 77 -6.31 0.89 0.18
N MET A 78 -5.18 1.47 0.58
CA MET A 78 -3.85 0.91 0.28
C MET A 78 -3.63 -0.45 0.93
N TYR A 79 -4.05 -0.62 2.19
CA TYR A 79 -3.96 -1.90 2.90
C TYR A 79 -4.88 -2.94 2.26
N ASP A 80 -6.17 -2.61 2.11
CA ASP A 80 -7.19 -3.52 1.58
C ASP A 80 -6.88 -3.97 0.14
N ALA A 81 -6.45 -3.04 -0.72
CA ALA A 81 -6.17 -3.31 -2.12
C ALA A 81 -4.94 -4.20 -2.30
N GLN A 82 -3.86 -3.94 -1.57
CA GLN A 82 -2.68 -4.81 -1.60
C GLN A 82 -3.03 -6.22 -1.13
N MET A 83 -3.82 -6.32 -0.05
CA MET A 83 -4.21 -7.63 0.47
C MET A 83 -5.12 -8.40 -0.47
N ALA A 84 -6.04 -7.70 -1.16
CA ALA A 84 -6.84 -8.29 -2.23
C ALA A 84 -5.96 -8.78 -3.39
N GLY A 85 -5.07 -7.94 -3.91
CA GLY A 85 -4.18 -8.29 -5.03
C GLY A 85 -3.15 -9.39 -4.71
N PHE A 86 -2.75 -9.55 -3.45
CA PHE A 86 -1.95 -10.71 -3.05
C PHE A 86 -2.80 -11.98 -2.99
N ALA A 87 -4.03 -11.88 -2.46
CA ALA A 87 -4.93 -13.03 -2.32
C ALA A 87 -5.40 -13.59 -3.66
N THR A 88 -5.62 -12.76 -4.68
CA THR A 88 -5.97 -13.19 -6.05
C THR A 88 -4.90 -14.09 -6.66
N GLN A 89 -3.63 -13.88 -6.30
CA GLN A 89 -2.48 -14.63 -6.79
C GLN A 89 -2.04 -15.76 -5.84
N GLY A 90 -2.82 -16.05 -4.79
CA GLY A 90 -2.52 -17.10 -3.82
C GLY A 90 -1.44 -16.78 -2.79
N LEU A 91 -1.00 -15.51 -2.69
CA LEU A 91 -0.07 -15.03 -1.67
C LEU A 91 -0.81 -14.67 -0.37
N TYR A 92 -1.33 -15.69 0.33
CA TYR A 92 -2.07 -15.48 1.58
C TYR A 92 -1.18 -15.12 2.78
N ALA A 93 0.13 -15.39 2.69
CA ALA A 93 1.10 -15.01 3.70
C ALA A 93 1.85 -13.74 3.24
N ALA A 94 1.43 -12.58 3.73
CA ALA A 94 2.12 -11.31 3.52
C ALA A 94 2.48 -10.68 4.86
N PHE A 95 3.74 -10.27 5.00
CA PHE A 95 4.27 -9.73 6.25
C PHE A 95 4.52 -8.23 6.10
N PHE A 96 3.81 -7.46 6.91
CA PHE A 96 3.95 -6.01 6.90
C PHE A 96 5.33 -5.61 7.45
N TRP A 97 6.06 -4.84 6.68
CA TRP A 97 7.29 -4.20 7.08
C TRP A 97 7.02 -2.74 7.48
N THR A 98 7.05 -2.39 8.77
CA THR A 98 7.43 -3.16 9.97
C THR A 98 6.36 -3.06 11.07
N TRP A 99 6.51 -3.81 12.16
CA TRP A 99 5.61 -3.73 13.31
C TRP A 99 5.57 -2.32 13.92
N ARG A 100 6.73 -1.71 14.16
CA ARG A 100 6.85 -0.37 14.75
C ARG A 100 8.06 0.37 14.18
N MET A 101 7.96 1.69 14.09
CA MET A 101 9.05 2.56 13.63
C MET A 101 9.20 3.77 14.55
N PRO A 102 9.75 3.60 15.76
CA PRO A 102 9.88 4.72 16.69
C PRO A 102 10.78 5.80 16.09
N TYR A 103 10.33 7.05 16.15
CA TYR A 103 11.05 8.21 15.61
C TYR A 103 11.22 8.19 14.08
N GLY A 104 10.33 7.50 13.36
CA GLY A 104 10.35 7.43 11.90
C GLY A 104 9.85 8.70 11.20
N GLY A 105 9.22 9.61 11.94
CA GLY A 105 8.67 10.85 11.41
C GLY A 105 7.58 10.56 10.37
N SER A 106 7.72 11.10 9.16
CA SER A 106 6.75 10.83 8.07
C SER A 106 6.70 9.37 7.63
N HIS A 107 7.74 8.57 7.90
CA HIS A 107 7.78 7.17 7.50
C HIS A 107 6.81 6.31 8.31
N GLU A 108 6.44 6.73 9.52
CA GLU A 108 5.56 5.95 10.40
C GLU A 108 4.20 5.65 9.75
N TYR A 109 3.65 6.60 8.98
CA TYR A 109 2.38 6.43 8.27
C TYR A 109 2.41 5.31 7.23
N GLY A 110 3.55 5.13 6.56
CA GLY A 110 3.70 4.12 5.51
C GLY A 110 4.29 2.80 6.02
N TRP A 111 5.04 2.83 7.11
CA TRP A 111 5.98 1.76 7.46
C TRP A 111 5.87 1.27 8.90
N SER A 112 4.95 1.81 9.71
CA SER A 112 4.65 1.31 11.06
C SER A 112 3.24 0.74 11.10
N LEU A 113 3.12 -0.59 11.14
CA LEU A 113 1.82 -1.26 11.27
C LEU A 113 1.11 -0.85 12.55
N LYS A 114 1.85 -0.77 13.67
CA LYS A 114 1.31 -0.29 14.95
C LYS A 114 0.73 1.11 14.81
N HIS A 115 1.44 2.02 14.12
CA HIS A 115 0.95 3.38 13.93
C HIS A 115 -0.31 3.41 13.08
N TYR A 116 -0.36 2.66 11.98
CA TYR A 116 -1.56 2.51 11.17
C TYR A 116 -2.76 1.97 11.97
N LEU A 117 -2.55 0.92 12.78
CA LEU A 117 -3.64 0.25 13.52
C LEU A 117 -4.12 1.02 14.76
N THR A 118 -3.24 1.80 15.40
CA THR A 118 -3.51 2.37 16.74
C THR A 118 -3.34 3.89 16.83
N GLY A 119 -2.68 4.50 15.85
CA GLY A 119 -2.23 5.90 15.92
C GLY A 119 -1.03 6.13 16.85
N GLU A 120 -0.51 5.09 17.52
CA GLU A 120 0.63 5.21 18.43
C GLU A 120 1.98 5.11 17.71
N HIS A 121 3.03 5.66 18.33
CA HIS A 121 4.43 5.47 17.92
C HIS A 121 5.00 4.12 18.41
#